data_AF-A0AAV0Y438-F1
#
_entry.id   AF-A0AAV0Y438-F1
#
_cell.length_a   1.000
_cell.length_b   1.000
_cell.length_c   1.000
_cell.angle_alpha   90.00
_cell.angle_beta   90.00
_cell.angle_gamma   90.00
#
_symmetry.space_group_name_H-M   'P 1'
#
loop_
_entity.id
_entity.type
_entity.pdbx_description
1 polymer ?
#
loop_
_entity_poly.entity_id
_entity_poly.type
_entity_poly.pdbx_seq_one_letter_code
_entity_poly.pdbx_strand_id
1 'polypeptide(L)'
;MDLRSGKIVDFKLVQKDMVKGDLERKGCELLLNNLTKNQNFNIKLFLTDRHKGIHFYIRTQHPDIQHEFDMWHLSKSLMKKMKTLEKKT
;
A
#
# COMPACT_ATOMS: atom_id res chain seq x y z
N MET A 1 7.64 5.27 3.57
CA MET A 1 9.05 5.65 3.32
C MET A 1 9.07 6.69 2.22
N ASP A 2 9.92 7.70 2.30
CA ASP A 2 10.14 8.64 1.21
C ASP A 2 11.17 8.06 0.24
N LEU A 3 10.85 8.04 -1.06
CA LEU A 3 11.70 7.45 -2.09
C LEU A 3 12.99 8.24 -2.34
N ARG A 4 12.99 9.54 -2.06
CA ARG A 4 14.15 10.41 -2.33
C ARG A 4 15.20 10.30 -1.25
N SER A 5 14.78 10.39 0.00
CA SER A 5 15.68 10.35 1.16
C SER A 5 15.92 8.95 1.71
N GLY A 6 15.09 7.97 1.34
CA GLY A 6 15.10 6.62 1.92
C GLY A 6 14.68 6.59 3.39
N LYS A 7 14.14 7.69 3.94
CA LYS A 7 13.79 7.78 5.36
C LYS A 7 12.34 7.35 5.60
N ILE A 8 12.09 6.85 6.81
CA ILE A 8 10.74 6.59 7.30
C ILE A 8 10.11 7.94 7.66
N VAL A 9 9.02 8.28 6.98
CA VAL A 9 8.29 9.56 7.18
C VAL A 9 7.34 9.46 8.36
N ASP A 10 6.65 8.33 8.49
CA ASP A 10 5.69 8.06 9.57
C ASP A 10 5.66 6.55 9.83
N PHE A 11 5.40 6.17 11.07
CA PHE A 11 5.23 4.78 11.49
C PHE A 11 4.11 4.68 12.50
N LYS A 12 3.10 3.86 12.19
CA LYS A 12 1.93 3.64 13.06
C LYS A 12 1.59 2.17 13.15
N LEU A 13 1.26 1.75 14.36
CA LEU A 13 0.73 0.42 14.64
C LEU A 13 -0.80 0.51 14.76
N VAL A 14 -1.52 -0.25 13.94
CA VAL A 14 -2.98 -0.37 14.03
C VAL A 14 -3.31 -1.83 14.35
N GLN A 15 -4.03 -2.05 15.45
CA GLN A 15 -4.39 -3.38 15.92
C GLN A 15 -5.86 -3.70 15.64
N LYS A 16 -6.17 -5.00 15.60
CA LYS A 16 -7.51 -5.51 15.24
C LYS A 16 -8.62 -4.98 16.15
N ASP A 17 -8.35 -4.77 17.43
CA ASP A 17 -9.35 -4.28 18.38
C ASP A 17 -9.67 -2.78 18.19
N MET A 18 -8.78 -2.05 17.52
CA MET A 18 -8.94 -0.62 17.26
C MET A 18 -9.84 -0.35 16.06
N VAL A 19 -10.00 -1.32 15.15
CA VAL A 19 -10.73 -1.12 13.90
C VAL A 19 -11.55 -2.33 13.50
N LYS A 20 -12.84 -2.10 13.22
CA LYS A 20 -13.73 -3.12 12.67
C LYS A 20 -13.55 -3.25 11.16
N GLY A 21 -13.40 -4.49 10.68
CA GLY A 21 -13.36 -4.82 9.26
C GLY A 21 -11.94 -4.94 8.69
N ASP A 22 -11.77 -4.40 7.48
CA ASP A 22 -10.51 -4.45 6.72
C ASP A 22 -9.43 -3.56 7.37
N LEU A 23 -8.60 -4.19 8.20
CA LEU A 23 -7.56 -3.54 8.99
C LEU A 23 -6.52 -2.84 8.13
N GLU A 24 -6.10 -3.46 7.02
CA GLU A 24 -5.07 -2.91 6.14
C GLU A 24 -5.55 -1.64 5.45
N ARG A 25 -6.76 -1.68 4.87
CA ARG A 25 -7.36 -0.49 4.25
C ARG A 25 -7.54 0.63 5.27
N LYS A 26 -8.00 0.29 6.47
CA LYS A 26 -8.23 1.29 7.52
C LYS A 26 -6.93 1.90 8.06
N GLY A 27 -5.88 1.11 8.19
CA GLY A 27 -4.54 1.61 8.49
C GLY A 27 -4.04 2.58 7.42
N CYS A 28 -4.23 2.24 6.14
CA CYS A 28 -3.89 3.10 5.02
C CYS A 28 -4.70 4.42 5.02
N GLU A 29 -6.01 4.35 5.28
CA GLU A 29 -6.88 5.52 5.43
C GLU A 29 -6.37 6.48 6.51
N LEU A 30 -6.03 5.94 7.69
CA LEU A 30 -5.53 6.73 8.82
C LEU A 30 -4.17 7.38 8.49
N LEU A 31 -3.28 6.65 7.82
CA LEU A 31 -1.98 7.17 7.37
C LEU A 31 -2.15 8.33 6.39
N LEU A 32 -2.91 8.12 5.29
CA LEU A 32 -3.10 9.14 4.26
C LEU A 32 -3.81 10.37 4.80
N ASN A 33 -4.83 10.20 5.65
CA ASN A 33 -5.49 11.33 6.31
C ASN A 33 -4.53 12.12 7.20
N ASN A 34 -3.67 11.45 7.96
CA ASN A 34 -2.70 12.13 8.82
C ASN A 34 -1.68 12.92 8.01
N LEU A 35 -1.11 12.32 6.97
CA LEU A 35 -0.09 12.96 6.13
C LEU A 35 -0.68 14.16 5.37
N THR A 36 -1.86 14.01 4.77
CA THR A 36 -2.46 15.06 3.95
C THR A 36 -3.08 16.18 4.77
N LYS A 37 -3.84 15.86 5.84
CA LYS A 37 -4.60 16.87 6.60
C LYS A 37 -3.83 17.49 7.75
N ASN A 38 -3.02 16.71 8.47
CA ASN A 38 -2.34 17.21 9.68
C ASN A 38 -0.93 17.70 9.40
N GLN A 39 -0.29 17.17 8.36
CA GLN A 39 1.11 17.47 8.02
C GLN A 39 1.25 18.19 6.67
N ASN A 40 0.14 18.43 5.97
CA ASN A 40 0.08 19.08 4.65
C ASN A 40 1.04 18.49 3.60
N PHE A 41 1.28 17.17 3.64
CA PHE A 41 2.09 16.50 2.63
C PHE A 41 1.33 16.38 1.31
N ASN A 42 1.99 16.80 0.22
CA ASN A 42 1.53 16.55 -1.14
C ASN A 42 2.14 15.24 -1.67
N ILE A 43 1.36 14.16 -1.65
CA ILE A 43 1.79 12.83 -2.08
C ILE A 43 1.50 12.69 -3.58
N LYS A 44 2.54 12.75 -4.41
CA LYS A 44 2.40 12.58 -5.87
C LYS A 44 2.34 11.13 -6.32
N LEU A 45 3.14 10.28 -5.67
CA LEU A 45 3.29 8.87 -5.98
C LEU A 45 3.17 8.06 -4.69
N PHE A 46 2.35 7.03 -4.71
CA PHE A 46 2.14 6.14 -3.58
C PHE A 46 2.28 4.69 -4.02
N LEU A 47 3.20 3.96 -3.39
CA LEU A 47 3.42 2.54 -3.66
C LEU A 47 2.88 1.70 -2.52
N THR A 48 2.11 0.67 -2.86
CA THR A 48 1.61 -0.30 -1.88
C THR A 48 1.72 -1.72 -2.41
N ASP A 49 1.51 -2.69 -1.53
CA ASP A 49 1.20 -4.05 -1.95
C ASP A 49 -0.12 -4.11 -2.73
N ARG A 50 -0.35 -5.23 -3.41
CA ARG A 50 -1.56 -5.48 -4.21
C ARG A 50 -2.76 -5.85 -3.34
N HIS A 51 -3.22 -4.88 -2.55
CA HIS A 51 -4.42 -5.02 -1.74
C HIS A 51 -5.63 -4.37 -2.42
N LYS A 52 -6.67 -5.17 -2.74
CA LYS A 52 -7.84 -4.72 -3.52
C LYS A 52 -8.57 -3.55 -2.86
N GLY A 53 -8.74 -3.60 -1.54
CA GLY A 53 -9.44 -2.56 -0.78
C GLY A 53 -8.69 -1.23 -0.78
N ILE A 54 -7.35 -1.27 -0.71
CA ILE A 54 -6.50 -0.07 -0.74
C ILE A 54 -6.51 0.53 -2.15
N HIS A 55 -6.38 -0.30 -3.18
CA HIS A 55 -6.43 0.16 -4.57
C HIS A 55 -7.76 0.85 -4.89
N PHE A 56 -8.89 0.24 -4.49
CA PHE A 56 -10.20 0.86 -4.67
C PHE A 56 -10.33 2.18 -3.89
N TYR A 57 -9.85 2.20 -2.65
CA TYR A 57 -9.87 3.40 -1.80
C TYR A 57 -9.09 4.56 -2.43
N ILE A 58 -7.84 4.34 -2.86
CA ILE A 58 -7.02 5.40 -3.46
C ILE A 58 -7.66 5.89 -4.75
N ARG A 59 -8.07 4.97 -5.64
CA ARG A 59 -8.72 5.33 -6.92
C ARG A 59 -9.98 6.18 -6.74
N THR A 60 -10.73 5.96 -5.66
CA THR A 60 -12.02 6.65 -5.44
C THR A 60 -11.93 7.88 -4.55
N GLN A 61 -11.02 7.91 -3.58
CA GLN A 61 -10.92 8.97 -2.57
C GLN A 61 -9.72 9.89 -2.79
N HIS A 62 -8.69 9.42 -3.52
CA HIS A 62 -7.46 10.16 -3.79
C HIS A 62 -7.05 10.02 -5.27
N PRO A 63 -7.90 10.41 -6.22
CA PRO A 63 -7.66 10.19 -7.66
C PRO A 63 -6.44 10.96 -8.20
N ASP A 64 -6.02 12.02 -7.51
CA ASP A 64 -4.85 12.84 -7.89
C ASP A 64 -3.52 12.18 -7.54
N ILE A 65 -3.53 11.14 -6.69
CA ILE A 65 -2.34 10.40 -6.31
C ILE A 65 -2.08 9.31 -7.36
N GLN A 66 -0.91 9.33 -7.97
CA GLN A 66 -0.48 8.20 -8.79
C GLN A 66 -0.25 6.98 -7.89
N HIS A 67 -1.04 5.93 -8.06
CA HIS A 67 -0.95 4.70 -7.28
C HIS A 67 -0.27 3.60 -8.09
N GLU A 68 0.84 3.09 -7.57
CA GLU A 68 1.60 2.00 -8.16
C GLU A 68 1.75 0.83 -7.18
N PHE A 69 2.12 -0.33 -7.70
CA PHE A 69 2.32 -1.53 -6.89
C PHE A 69 3.80 -1.86 -6.70
N ASP A 70 4.11 -2.52 -5.58
CA ASP A 70 5.42 -3.11 -5.38
C ASP A 70 5.71 -4.20 -6.44
N MET A 71 6.66 -3.89 -7.32
CA MET A 71 7.11 -4.76 -8.40
C MET A 71 7.84 -6.01 -7.92
N TRP A 72 8.51 -5.96 -6.77
CA TRP A 72 9.20 -7.11 -6.21
C TRP A 72 8.20 -8.17 -5.76
N HIS A 73 7.16 -7.76 -5.03
CA HIS A 73 6.09 -8.67 -4.61
C HIS A 73 5.39 -9.33 -5.80
N LEU A 74 5.14 -8.57 -6.88
CA LEU A 74 4.59 -9.11 -8.12
C LEU A 74 5.52 -10.15 -8.77
N SER A 75 6.78 -9.78 -8.98
CA SER A 75 7.79 -10.65 -9.63
C SER A 75 7.97 -11.95 -8.86
N LYS A 76 8.01 -11.87 -7.53
CA LYS A 76 8.11 -13.03 -6.64
C LYS A 76 6.91 -13.97 -6.76
N SER A 77 5.69 -13.43 -6.81
CA SER A 77 4.47 -14.21 -7.00
C SER A 77 4.45 -14.93 -8.34
N LEU A 78 4.88 -14.24 -9.41
CA LEU A 78 5.00 -14.82 -10.74
C LEU A 78 6.00 -15.97 -10.78
N MET A 79 7.21 -15.77 -10.25
CA MET A 79 8.24 -16.82 -10.20
C MET A 79 7.76 -18.06 -9.44
N LYS A 80 7.01 -17.89 -8.34
CA LYS A 80 6.46 -19.00 -7.58
C LYS A 80 5.47 -19.84 -8.41
N LYS A 81 4.63 -19.18 -9.22
CA LYS A 81 3.70 -19.87 -10.13
C LYS A 81 4.46 -20.65 -11.20
N MET A 82 5.46 -20.04 -11.83
CA MET A 82 6.28 -20.71 -12.86
C MET A 82 6.95 -21.98 -12.32
N LYS A 83 7.61 -21.91 -11.17
CA LYS A 83 8.22 -23.09 -10.53
C LYS A 83 7.24 -24.20 -10.19
N THR A 84 5.98 -23.85 -9.93
CA THR A 84 4.93 -24.84 -9.64
C THR A 84 4.49 -25.57 -10.91
N LEU A 85 4.51 -24.90 -12.06
CA LEU A 85 4.22 -25.49 -13.36
C LEU A 85 5.37 -26.39 -13.84
N GLU A 86 6.62 -25.95 -13.65
CA GLU A 86 7.82 -26.73 -13.97
C GLU A 86 7.82 -28.08 -13.23
N LYS A 87 7.48 -28.11 -11.93
CA LYS A 87 7.44 -29.35 -11.14
C LYS A 87 6.30 -30.32 -11.50
N LYS A 88 5.32 -29.87 -12.28
CA LYS A 88 4.18 -30.68 -12.72
C LYS A 88 4.39 -31.30 -14.10
N THR A 89 5.49 -30.94 -14.76
CA THR A 89 5.93 -31.50 -16.05
C THR A 89 7.01 -32.53 -15.78
#